data_AF-A0A534SU11-F1
#
_entry.id   AF-A0A534SU11-F1
#
_cell.length_a   1.000
_cell.length_b   1.000
_cell.length_c   1.000
_cell.angle_alpha   90.00
_cell.angle_beta   90.00
_cell.angle_gamma   90.00
#
_symmetry.space_group_name_H-M   'P 1'
#
loop_
_entity.id
_entity.type
_entity.pdbx_description
1 polymer ?
#
loop_
_entity_poly.entity_id
_entity_poly.type
_entity_poly.pdbx_seq_one_letter_code
_entity_poly.pdbx_strand_id
1 'polypeptide(L)'
;MPLAGAPGVGAASYEPRAMEGTVLHRVVRENFETFRAEIAARTDGGGLPQFVEREFRDFLTCGVLSRGFARVRCEGCAFERLVPFSCKRRGFCPSCGGRRMAELAAHLVDAVLPHVPVRQWVLTLPYRLRYLLAWNHKLCRAVLAVHTRAVLGFYRRRARRLGVPDGRGGAVTVIQRFGGGLQLNVHFHSLLLDGVFAEAADGTLEFDPADPPSEEDVARLLATIRRRVLRLLARRGLAVEDAPDGDPLAEESPALAGVSSAAAMPPSPSQPTTARPSSAWRVMSFGRRSPRIASRSPRTGKCS
;
A
#
# COMPACT_ATOMS: atom_id res chain seq x y z
N MET A 1 -50.32 -27.66 -9.01
CA MET A 1 -49.58 -26.39 -9.21
C MET A 1 -48.22 -26.54 -8.53
N PRO A 2 -47.12 -26.64 -9.28
CA PRO A 2 -45.79 -26.65 -8.68
C PRO A 2 -45.37 -25.22 -8.32
N LEU A 3 -44.78 -25.08 -7.14
CA LEU A 3 -44.25 -23.83 -6.61
C LEU A 3 -43.09 -23.34 -7.48
N ALA A 4 -43.20 -22.10 -7.97
CA ALA A 4 -42.16 -21.42 -8.71
C ALA A 4 -40.92 -21.24 -7.82
N GLY A 5 -39.80 -21.82 -8.25
CA GLY A 5 -38.50 -21.59 -7.63
C GLY A 5 -38.11 -20.12 -7.75
N ALA A 6 -37.57 -19.59 -6.65
CA ALA A 6 -36.99 -18.24 -6.61
C ALA A 6 -35.94 -18.07 -7.73
N PRO A 7 -35.86 -16.90 -8.38
CA PRO A 7 -34.86 -16.65 -9.40
C PRO A 7 -33.48 -16.70 -8.75
N GLY A 8 -32.67 -17.66 -9.17
CA GLY A 8 -31.28 -17.78 -8.74
C GLY A 8 -30.55 -16.46 -9.02
N VAL A 9 -29.85 -15.96 -8.01
CA VAL A 9 -28.88 -14.87 -8.14
C VAL A 9 -27.99 -15.22 -9.33
N GLY A 10 -28.12 -14.47 -10.43
CA GLY A 10 -27.40 -14.73 -11.67
C GLY A 10 -25.91 -14.87 -11.36
N ALA A 11 -25.39 -16.09 -11.48
CA ALA A 11 -23.98 -16.35 -11.28
C ALA A 11 -23.22 -15.53 -12.32
N ALA A 12 -22.54 -14.46 -11.89
CA ALA A 12 -21.73 -13.65 -12.77
C ALA A 12 -20.75 -14.58 -13.50
N SER A 13 -20.92 -14.72 -14.80
CA SER A 13 -20.04 -15.56 -15.61
C SER A 13 -18.64 -14.97 -15.55
N TYR A 14 -17.65 -15.73 -15.11
CA TYR A 14 -16.26 -15.24 -15.11
C TYR A 14 -15.85 -14.80 -16.52
N GLU A 15 -15.45 -13.55 -16.67
CA GLU A 15 -14.87 -13.04 -17.91
C GLU A 15 -13.35 -12.98 -17.78
N PRO A 16 -12.58 -13.64 -18.67
CA PRO A 16 -11.14 -13.47 -18.72
C PRO A 16 -10.80 -11.99 -18.92
N ARG A 17 -9.87 -11.48 -18.11
CA ARG A 17 -9.42 -10.10 -18.24
C ARG A 17 -8.63 -9.91 -19.54
N ALA A 18 -9.11 -9.04 -20.43
CA ALA A 18 -8.47 -8.68 -21.68
C ALA A 18 -7.27 -7.74 -21.47
N MET A 19 -6.20 -8.27 -20.87
CA MET A 19 -5.02 -7.47 -20.47
C MET A 19 -4.35 -6.76 -21.64
N GLU A 20 -4.25 -7.41 -22.80
CA GLU A 20 -3.62 -6.85 -24.01
C GLU A 20 -4.33 -5.61 -24.58
N GLY A 21 -5.62 -5.45 -24.25
CA GLY A 21 -6.43 -4.29 -24.62
C GLY A 21 -6.23 -3.09 -23.70
N THR A 22 -5.57 -3.26 -22.55
CA THR A 22 -5.39 -2.17 -21.57
C THR A 22 -4.34 -1.17 -22.02
N VAL A 23 -4.54 0.11 -21.68
CA VAL A 23 -3.59 1.20 -21.98
C VAL A 23 -2.20 0.90 -21.42
N LEU A 24 -2.13 0.42 -20.17
CA LEU A 24 -0.85 0.11 -19.54
C LEU A 24 -0.11 -1.04 -20.24
N HIS A 25 -0.82 -2.10 -20.66
CA HIS A 25 -0.19 -3.19 -21.41
C HIS A 25 0.37 -2.70 -22.73
N ARG A 26 -0.40 -1.89 -23.46
CA ARG A 26 0.03 -1.27 -24.72
C ARG A 26 1.29 -0.42 -24.55
N VAL A 27 1.28 0.51 -23.60
CA VAL A 27 2.42 1.39 -23.31
C VAL A 27 3.67 0.58 -22.99
N VAL A 28 3.57 -0.44 -22.13
CA VAL A 28 4.72 -1.29 -21.80
C VAL A 28 5.19 -2.07 -23.03
N ARG A 29 4.27 -2.69 -23.78
CA ARG A 29 4.60 -3.50 -24.96
C ARG A 29 5.35 -2.69 -26.01
N GLU A 30 4.92 -1.45 -26.24
CA GLU A 30 5.47 -0.57 -27.27
C GLU A 30 6.79 0.09 -26.85
N ASN A 31 7.01 0.33 -25.55
CA ASN A 31 8.13 1.17 -25.07
C ASN A 31 9.18 0.43 -24.23
N PHE A 32 8.91 -0.80 -23.77
CA PHE A 32 9.79 -1.45 -22.78
C PHE A 32 11.20 -1.74 -23.31
N GLU A 33 11.34 -2.23 -24.54
CA GLU A 33 12.67 -2.51 -25.11
C GLU A 33 13.46 -1.22 -25.38
N THR A 34 12.80 -0.15 -25.83
CA THR A 34 13.42 1.19 -25.95
C THR A 34 13.89 1.69 -24.58
N PHE A 35 13.04 1.60 -23.56
CA PHE A 35 13.39 1.99 -22.19
C PHE A 35 14.60 1.21 -21.65
N ARG A 36 14.69 -0.10 -21.92
CA ARG A 36 15.85 -0.92 -21.53
C ARG A 36 17.13 -0.44 -22.21
N ALA A 37 17.08 -0.19 -23.51
CA ALA A 37 18.23 0.28 -24.28
C ALA A 37 18.72 1.65 -23.78
N GLU A 38 17.80 2.58 -23.49
CA GLU A 38 18.15 3.88 -22.93
C GLU A 38 18.81 3.78 -21.55
N ILE A 39 18.30 2.92 -20.67
CA ILE A 39 18.90 2.73 -19.34
C ILE A 39 20.30 2.11 -19.47
N ALA A 40 20.48 1.10 -20.32
CA ALA A 40 21.79 0.50 -20.57
C ALA A 40 22.79 1.54 -21.08
N ALA A 41 22.39 2.39 -22.03
CA ALA A 41 23.25 3.47 -22.55
C ALA A 41 23.64 4.50 -21.48
N ARG A 42 22.75 4.81 -20.53
CA ARG A 42 23.01 5.76 -19.43
C ARG A 42 23.81 5.17 -18.26
N THR A 43 24.08 3.87 -18.28
CA THR A 43 24.70 3.15 -17.17
C THR A 43 25.87 2.29 -17.63
N ASP A 44 26.51 2.69 -18.74
CA ASP A 44 27.67 2.00 -19.33
C ASP A 44 27.45 0.49 -19.53
N GLY A 45 26.23 0.13 -19.93
CA GLY A 45 25.80 -1.26 -20.15
C GLY A 45 25.23 -1.98 -18.93
N GLY A 46 25.18 -1.35 -17.75
CA GLY A 46 24.66 -1.95 -16.51
C GLY A 46 23.18 -2.35 -16.58
N GLY A 47 22.36 -1.59 -17.32
CA GLY A 47 20.98 -1.95 -17.63
C GLY A 47 20.04 -1.93 -16.41
N LEU A 48 18.81 -2.42 -16.60
CA LEU A 48 17.84 -2.53 -15.50
C LEU A 48 18.16 -3.73 -14.59
N PRO A 49 17.90 -3.63 -13.28
CA PRO A 49 17.98 -4.80 -12.41
C PRO A 49 17.09 -5.95 -12.92
N GLN A 50 17.60 -7.18 -12.85
CA GLN A 50 16.93 -8.37 -13.40
C GLN A 50 15.50 -8.56 -12.88
N PHE A 51 15.25 -8.23 -11.60
CA PHE A 51 13.91 -8.35 -11.01
C PHE A 51 12.91 -7.36 -11.64
N VAL A 52 13.37 -6.18 -12.07
CA VAL A 52 12.56 -5.18 -12.78
C VAL A 52 12.25 -5.69 -14.17
N GLU A 53 13.25 -6.20 -14.90
CA GLU A 53 13.02 -6.72 -16.25
C GLU A 53 12.05 -7.89 -16.24
N ARG A 54 12.22 -8.82 -15.31
CA ARG A 54 11.32 -9.96 -15.11
C ARG A 54 9.89 -9.51 -14.85
N GLU A 55 9.69 -8.48 -14.03
CA GLU A 55 8.36 -7.93 -13.73
C GLU A 55 7.65 -7.44 -15.00
N PHE A 56 8.35 -6.68 -15.85
CA PHE A 56 7.81 -6.20 -17.13
C PHE A 56 7.53 -7.34 -18.12
N ARG A 57 8.48 -8.27 -18.27
CA ARG A 57 8.31 -9.43 -19.18
C ARG A 57 7.14 -10.31 -18.77
N ASP A 58 7.00 -10.62 -17.49
CA ASP A 58 5.88 -11.42 -16.99
C ASP A 58 4.55 -10.67 -17.05
N PHE A 59 4.56 -9.36 -16.87
CA PHE A 59 3.35 -8.56 -17.08
C PHE A 59 2.85 -8.67 -18.53
N LEU A 60 3.75 -8.64 -19.51
CA LEU A 60 3.40 -8.75 -20.93
C LEU A 60 2.78 -10.11 -21.30
N THR A 61 3.05 -11.17 -20.55
CA THR A 61 2.45 -12.50 -20.75
C THR A 61 1.16 -12.72 -19.95
N CYS A 62 0.79 -11.79 -19.05
CA CYS A 62 -0.36 -11.95 -18.16
C CYS A 62 -1.68 -12.00 -18.92
N GLY A 63 -2.41 -13.11 -18.81
CA GLY A 63 -3.73 -13.25 -19.43
C GLY A 63 -3.68 -13.61 -20.92
N VAL A 64 -2.50 -13.88 -21.49
CA VAL A 64 -2.32 -14.24 -22.90
C VAL A 64 -2.47 -15.74 -23.08
N LEU A 65 -3.51 -16.18 -23.80
CA LEU A 65 -3.82 -17.62 -24.00
C LEU A 65 -2.66 -18.38 -24.65
N SER A 66 -1.98 -17.80 -25.65
CA SER A 66 -0.83 -18.42 -26.32
C SER A 66 0.40 -18.59 -25.41
N ARG A 67 0.39 -17.99 -24.21
CA ARG A 67 1.41 -18.14 -23.17
C ARG A 67 1.05 -19.18 -22.10
N GLY A 68 -0.09 -19.86 -22.26
CA GLY A 68 -0.54 -20.97 -21.41
C GLY A 68 -1.87 -20.69 -20.71
N PHE A 69 -2.61 -21.77 -20.46
CA PHE A 69 -3.94 -21.74 -19.85
C PHE A 69 -4.24 -23.04 -19.10
N ALA A 70 -5.19 -22.98 -18.18
CA ALA A 70 -5.87 -24.14 -17.63
C ALA A 70 -7.21 -24.36 -18.37
N ARG A 71 -7.54 -25.60 -18.70
CA ARG A 71 -8.88 -25.98 -19.18
C ARG A 71 -9.70 -26.44 -17.97
N VAL A 72 -10.74 -25.70 -17.65
CA VAL A 72 -11.69 -26.06 -16.59
C VAL A 72 -12.92 -26.67 -17.25
N ARG A 73 -13.27 -27.88 -16.84
CA ARG A 73 -14.44 -28.63 -17.32
C ARG A 73 -15.32 -28.99 -16.14
N CYS A 74 -16.63 -28.76 -16.28
CA CYS A 74 -17.62 -29.31 -15.35
C CYS A 74 -18.00 -30.72 -15.80
N GLU A 75 -17.92 -31.70 -14.89
CA GLU A 75 -18.29 -33.09 -15.18
C GLU A 75 -19.80 -33.29 -15.30
N GLY A 76 -20.61 -32.45 -14.62
CA GLY A 76 -22.07 -32.60 -14.61
C GLY A 76 -22.82 -31.93 -15.77
N CYS A 77 -22.33 -30.79 -16.30
CA CYS A 77 -23.01 -30.06 -17.38
C CYS A 77 -22.15 -29.88 -18.65
N ALA A 78 -20.98 -30.52 -18.71
CA ALA A 78 -20.02 -30.42 -19.81
C ALA A 78 -19.55 -28.98 -20.14
N PHE A 79 -19.85 -27.99 -19.31
CA PHE A 79 -19.34 -26.63 -19.47
C PHE A 79 -17.81 -26.65 -19.46
N GLU A 80 -17.20 -26.00 -20.44
CA GLU A 80 -15.75 -25.88 -20.55
C GLU A 80 -15.32 -24.43 -20.73
N ARG A 81 -14.16 -24.10 -20.16
CA ARG A 81 -13.54 -22.79 -20.32
C ARG A 81 -12.03 -22.87 -20.25
N LEU A 82 -11.38 -22.07 -21.10
CA LEU A 82 -9.95 -21.80 -20.98
C LEU A 82 -9.72 -20.61 -20.06
N VAL A 83 -8.84 -20.79 -19.07
CA VAL A 83 -8.44 -19.76 -18.12
C VAL A 83 -6.95 -19.46 -18.34
N PRO A 84 -6.59 -18.30 -18.91
CA PRO A 84 -5.20 -17.98 -19.17
C PRO A 84 -4.42 -17.81 -17.86
N PHE A 85 -3.13 -18.13 -17.89
CA PHE A 85 -2.27 -17.92 -16.73
C PHE A 85 -2.08 -16.43 -16.44
N SER A 86 -1.95 -16.13 -15.14
CA SER A 86 -1.69 -14.77 -14.66
C SER A 86 -0.23 -14.63 -14.27
N CYS A 87 0.32 -13.41 -14.36
CA CYS A 87 1.71 -13.19 -13.98
C CYS A 87 1.97 -13.37 -12.48
N LYS A 88 0.91 -13.32 -11.64
CA LYS A 88 0.95 -13.41 -10.16
C LYS A 88 1.85 -12.36 -9.48
N ARG A 89 2.37 -11.41 -10.26
CA ARG A 89 3.30 -10.38 -9.81
C ARG A 89 2.64 -9.36 -8.88
N ARG A 90 3.45 -8.50 -8.26
CA ARG A 90 3.02 -7.58 -7.18
C ARG A 90 3.24 -6.11 -7.52
N GLY A 91 3.90 -5.79 -8.62
CA GLY A 91 4.29 -4.43 -8.98
C GLY A 91 3.11 -3.59 -9.45
N PHE A 92 2.79 -3.69 -10.74
CA PHE A 92 1.84 -2.75 -11.36
C PHE A 92 0.75 -3.42 -12.20
N CYS A 93 0.76 -4.76 -12.33
CA CYS A 93 -0.29 -5.48 -13.06
C CYS A 93 -1.66 -5.25 -12.40
N PRO A 94 -2.60 -4.49 -13.03
CA PRO A 94 -3.86 -4.13 -12.38
C PRO A 94 -4.75 -5.35 -12.12
N SER A 95 -4.65 -6.36 -12.99
CA SER A 95 -5.34 -7.63 -12.81
C SER A 95 -4.83 -8.38 -11.57
N CYS A 96 -3.56 -8.77 -11.55
CA CYS A 96 -3.01 -9.55 -10.44
C CYS A 96 -3.03 -8.77 -9.12
N GLY A 97 -2.73 -7.47 -9.17
CA GLY A 97 -2.82 -6.56 -8.04
C GLY A 97 -4.25 -6.45 -7.51
N GLY A 98 -5.23 -6.18 -8.39
CA GLY A 98 -6.64 -6.08 -8.02
C GLY A 98 -7.20 -7.36 -7.40
N ARG A 99 -6.87 -8.52 -7.97
CA ARG A 99 -7.26 -9.81 -7.40
C ARG A 99 -6.67 -10.01 -5.99
N ARG A 100 -5.36 -9.76 -5.82
CA ARG A 100 -4.72 -9.88 -4.51
C ARG A 100 -5.29 -8.89 -3.49
N MET A 101 -5.60 -7.65 -3.90
CA MET A 101 -6.23 -6.66 -3.02
C MET A 101 -7.60 -7.15 -2.53
N ALA A 102 -8.43 -7.69 -3.42
CA ALA A 102 -9.73 -8.22 -3.07
C ALA A 102 -9.62 -9.45 -2.14
N GLU A 103 -8.75 -10.41 -2.47
CA GLU A 103 -8.50 -11.60 -1.64
C GLU A 103 -7.97 -11.23 -0.25
N LEU A 104 -7.02 -10.28 -0.17
CA LEU A 104 -6.50 -9.81 1.11
C LEU A 104 -7.57 -9.07 1.91
N ALA A 105 -8.39 -8.24 1.27
CA ALA A 105 -9.47 -7.53 1.95
C ALA A 105 -10.50 -8.50 2.55
N ALA A 106 -10.93 -9.51 1.78
CA ALA A 106 -11.81 -10.57 2.28
C ALA A 106 -11.17 -11.30 3.47
N HIS A 107 -9.92 -11.76 3.34
CA HIS A 107 -9.23 -12.43 4.43
C HIS A 107 -9.12 -11.55 5.70
N LEU A 108 -8.84 -10.25 5.54
CA LEU A 108 -8.75 -9.35 6.68
C LEU A 108 -10.10 -9.18 7.39
N VAL A 109 -11.20 -9.06 6.66
CA VAL A 109 -12.54 -8.91 7.23
C VAL A 109 -13.05 -10.22 7.84
N ASP A 110 -12.87 -11.32 7.12
CA ASP A 110 -13.51 -12.59 7.46
C ASP A 110 -12.74 -13.37 8.54
N ALA A 111 -11.41 -13.17 8.64
CA ALA A 111 -10.54 -14.06 9.43
C ALA A 111 -9.51 -13.36 10.32
N VAL A 112 -9.33 -12.04 10.24
CA VAL A 112 -8.25 -11.35 10.99
C VAL A 112 -8.77 -10.24 11.88
N LEU A 113 -9.61 -9.34 11.36
CA LEU A 113 -10.08 -8.18 12.09
C LEU A 113 -11.29 -8.57 12.96
N PRO A 114 -11.25 -8.30 14.28
CA PRO A 114 -12.43 -8.50 15.12
C PRO A 114 -13.53 -7.48 14.78
N HIS A 115 -14.75 -7.79 15.18
CA HIS A 115 -15.93 -6.92 15.00
C HIS A 115 -15.94 -5.77 16.01
N VAL A 116 -14.95 -4.88 15.91
CA VAL A 116 -14.78 -3.69 16.74
C VAL A 116 -14.42 -2.48 15.86
N PRO A 117 -14.58 -1.24 16.36
CA PRO A 117 -14.14 -0.06 15.63
C PRO A 117 -12.67 -0.15 15.15
N VAL A 118 -12.45 0.11 13.86
CA VAL A 118 -11.12 0.17 13.22
C VAL A 118 -10.91 1.54 12.60
N ARG A 119 -9.73 2.12 12.81
CA ARG A 119 -9.31 3.41 12.26
C ARG A 119 -8.14 3.27 11.31
N GLN A 120 -8.26 3.93 10.15
CA GLN A 120 -7.15 4.06 9.21
C GLN A 120 -6.23 5.21 9.61
N TRP A 121 -4.94 4.91 9.76
CA TRP A 121 -3.86 5.87 9.94
C TRP A 121 -2.94 5.82 8.73
N VAL A 122 -2.73 6.96 8.07
CA VAL A 122 -1.84 7.08 6.91
C VAL A 122 -0.63 7.92 7.29
N LEU A 123 0.58 7.32 7.20
CA LEU A 123 1.83 8.05 7.38
C LEU A 123 2.51 8.27 6.03
N THR A 124 2.46 9.51 5.56
CA THR A 124 3.20 9.99 4.39
C THR A 124 4.54 10.57 4.83
N LEU A 125 5.60 10.23 4.11
CA LEU A 125 6.98 10.56 4.48
C LEU A 125 7.54 11.70 3.59
N PRO A 126 8.57 12.43 4.01
CA PRO A 126 9.26 13.41 3.15
C PRO A 126 9.90 12.75 1.92
N TYR A 127 10.01 13.46 0.79
CA TYR A 127 10.52 12.91 -0.49
C TYR A 127 11.85 12.16 -0.34
N ARG A 128 12.85 12.78 0.28
CA ARG A 128 14.16 12.16 0.51
C ARG A 128 14.07 10.86 1.31
N LEU A 129 13.18 10.81 2.30
CA LEU A 129 12.99 9.61 3.09
C LEU A 129 12.27 8.53 2.27
N ARG A 130 11.32 8.89 1.40
CA ARG A 130 10.67 7.93 0.48
C ARG A 130 11.70 7.23 -0.41
N TYR A 131 12.65 7.99 -0.95
CA TYR A 131 13.78 7.44 -1.71
C TYR A 131 14.54 6.41 -0.88
N LEU A 132 15.10 6.80 0.28
CA LEU A 132 15.87 5.89 1.13
C LEU A 132 15.10 4.61 1.51
N LEU A 133 13.82 4.73 1.85
CA LEU A 133 12.98 3.62 2.29
C LEU A 133 12.61 2.64 1.17
N ALA A 134 12.70 3.07 -0.08
CA ALA A 134 12.24 2.27 -1.19
C ALA A 134 13.17 1.09 -1.48
N TRP A 135 14.43 1.17 -1.11
CA TRP A 135 15.43 0.09 -1.30
C TRP A 135 15.92 -0.43 0.04
N ASN A 136 16.00 0.44 1.06
CA ASN A 136 16.41 0.03 2.39
C ASN A 136 15.23 -0.57 3.17
N HIS A 137 14.92 -1.85 2.91
CA HIS A 137 13.84 -2.58 3.58
C HIS A 137 13.99 -2.64 5.10
N LYS A 138 15.24 -2.71 5.61
CA LYS A 138 15.53 -2.69 7.06
C LYS A 138 15.19 -1.33 7.68
N LEU A 139 15.42 -0.23 6.98
CA LEU A 139 14.99 1.11 7.38
C LEU A 139 13.48 1.25 7.28
N CYS A 140 12.87 0.77 6.20
CA CYS A 140 11.42 0.77 6.01
C CYS A 140 10.67 0.12 7.17
N ARG A 141 11.10 -1.09 7.56
CA ARG A 141 10.54 -1.81 8.71
C ARG A 141 10.78 -1.08 10.03
N ALA A 142 11.95 -0.44 10.19
CA ALA A 142 12.26 0.30 11.42
C ALA A 142 11.41 1.58 11.57
N VAL A 143 11.19 2.33 10.48
CA VAL A 143 10.31 3.50 10.47
C VAL A 143 8.85 3.06 10.68
N LEU A 144 8.42 1.96 10.06
CA LEU A 144 7.11 1.36 10.33
C LEU A 144 6.95 0.99 11.82
N ALA A 145 7.95 0.34 12.42
CA ALA A 145 7.90 0.00 13.84
C ALA A 145 7.79 1.25 14.74
N VAL A 146 8.46 2.35 14.39
CA VAL A 146 8.30 3.63 15.09
C VAL A 146 6.86 4.15 14.98
N HIS A 147 6.30 4.15 13.78
CA HIS A 147 4.92 4.56 13.52
C HIS A 147 3.93 3.71 14.33
N THR A 148 3.92 2.39 14.12
CA THR A 148 2.97 1.47 14.77
C THR A 148 3.05 1.53 16.29
N ARG A 149 4.27 1.55 16.88
CA ARG A 149 4.43 1.67 18.33
C ARG A 149 3.96 3.03 18.88
N ALA A 150 4.12 4.10 18.12
CA ALA A 150 3.66 5.41 18.55
C ALA A 150 2.13 5.47 18.62
N VAL A 151 1.44 4.94 17.60
CA VAL A 151 -0.03 4.94 17.57
C VAL A 151 -0.63 3.93 18.56
N LEU A 152 -0.10 2.70 18.65
CA LEU A 152 -0.53 1.75 19.68
C LEU A 152 -0.30 2.31 21.09
N GLY A 153 0.85 2.97 21.31
CA GLY A 153 1.12 3.64 22.57
C GLY A 153 0.17 4.81 22.86
N PHE A 154 -0.36 5.48 21.83
CA PHE A 154 -1.37 6.52 22.00
C PHE A 154 -2.67 5.95 22.58
N TYR A 155 -3.20 4.87 22.00
CA TYR A 155 -4.40 4.18 22.51
C TYR A 155 -4.19 3.64 23.93
N ARG A 156 -3.07 2.95 24.17
CA ARG A 156 -2.73 2.42 25.51
C ARG A 156 -2.69 3.49 26.60
N ARG A 157 -2.10 4.65 26.30
CA ARG A 157 -2.05 5.78 27.25
C ARG A 157 -3.43 6.38 27.48
N ARG A 158 -4.31 6.39 26.48
CA ARG A 158 -5.69 6.88 26.63
C ARG A 158 -6.50 5.94 27.53
N ALA A 159 -6.48 4.65 27.21
CA ALA A 159 -7.15 3.62 27.99
C ALA A 159 -6.71 3.63 29.46
N ARG A 160 -5.40 3.73 29.72
CA ARG A 160 -4.87 3.83 31.10
C ARG A 160 -5.42 5.03 31.87
N ARG A 161 -5.66 6.18 31.23
CA ARG A 161 -6.27 7.35 31.90
C ARG A 161 -7.74 7.15 32.24
N LEU A 162 -8.40 6.22 31.56
CA LEU A 162 -9.80 5.85 31.77
C LEU A 162 -9.95 4.63 32.67
N GLY A 163 -8.87 4.18 33.33
CA GLY A 163 -8.92 3.06 34.27
C GLY A 163 -8.57 1.70 33.69
N VAL A 164 -8.09 1.62 32.45
CA VAL A 164 -7.75 0.36 31.76
C VAL A 164 -6.23 0.25 31.57
N PRO A 165 -5.46 -0.20 32.58
CA PRO A 165 -4.00 -0.10 32.58
C PRO A 165 -3.30 -1.06 31.60
N ASP A 166 -3.87 -2.24 31.38
CA ASP A 166 -3.24 -3.34 30.62
C ASP A 166 -3.80 -3.53 29.21
N GLY A 167 -4.52 -2.53 28.71
CA GLY A 167 -5.09 -2.54 27.38
C GLY A 167 -4.07 -2.80 26.26
N ARG A 168 -4.43 -3.65 25.29
CA ARG A 168 -3.64 -3.99 24.10
C ARG A 168 -4.43 -3.74 22.83
N GLY A 169 -3.81 -3.06 21.86
CA GLY A 169 -4.37 -2.87 20.53
C GLY A 169 -3.74 -3.79 19.49
N GLY A 170 -4.26 -3.72 18.27
CA GLY A 170 -3.75 -4.44 17.10
C GLY A 170 -3.61 -3.53 15.89
N ALA A 171 -2.75 -3.90 14.94
CA ALA A 171 -2.53 -3.15 13.72
C ALA A 171 -2.21 -4.07 12.54
N VAL A 172 -2.81 -3.78 11.38
CA VAL A 172 -2.41 -4.33 10.08
C VAL A 172 -1.91 -3.17 9.23
N THR A 173 -0.70 -3.27 8.67
CA THR A 173 -0.15 -2.22 7.81
C THR A 173 0.19 -2.73 6.43
N VAL A 174 -0.28 -2.00 5.41
CA VAL A 174 0.15 -2.13 4.03
C VAL A 174 1.17 -1.03 3.72
N ILE A 175 2.36 -1.43 3.27
CA ILE A 175 3.38 -0.50 2.78
C ILE A 175 3.12 -0.27 1.30
N GLN A 176 2.60 0.90 0.97
CA GLN A 176 2.40 1.30 -0.41
C GLN A 176 3.63 2.06 -0.91
N ARG A 177 4.05 1.78 -2.15
CA ARG A 177 5.32 2.28 -2.72
C ARG A 177 5.12 3.26 -3.88
N PHE A 178 3.88 3.47 -4.30
CA PHE A 178 3.55 4.33 -5.45
C PHE A 178 2.36 5.24 -5.14
N GLY A 179 2.37 6.43 -5.74
CA GLY A 179 1.24 7.36 -5.75
C GLY A 179 0.26 7.07 -6.88
N GLY A 180 -0.82 7.84 -6.97
CA GLY A 180 -1.83 7.65 -8.02
C GLY A 180 -1.31 7.80 -9.45
N GLY A 181 -0.20 8.53 -9.65
CA GLY A 181 0.49 8.66 -10.94
C GLY A 181 1.64 7.66 -11.11
N LEU A 182 1.69 6.59 -10.31
CA LEU A 182 2.78 5.59 -10.28
C LEU A 182 4.16 6.14 -9.87
N GLN A 183 4.25 7.40 -9.42
CA GLN A 183 5.46 7.98 -8.89
C GLN A 183 5.88 7.32 -7.57
N LEU A 184 7.17 7.27 -7.27
CA LEU A 184 7.68 6.69 -6.03
C LEU A 184 7.10 7.42 -4.82
N ASN A 185 6.32 6.70 -4.03
CA ASN A 185 5.70 7.22 -2.84
C ASN A 185 5.61 6.14 -1.77
N VAL A 186 6.67 5.98 -0.98
CA VAL A 186 6.64 5.07 0.18
C VAL A 186 5.82 5.70 1.30
N HIS A 187 4.68 5.10 1.61
CA HIS A 187 3.79 5.50 2.70
C HIS A 187 3.12 4.27 3.32
N PHE A 188 2.63 4.44 4.55
CA PHE A 188 2.02 3.36 5.32
C PHE A 188 0.53 3.59 5.45
N HIS A 189 -0.26 2.61 5.02
CA HIS A 189 -1.68 2.51 5.34
C HIS A 189 -1.84 1.51 6.48
N SER A 190 -2.12 1.99 7.67
CA SER A 190 -2.29 1.17 8.86
C SER A 190 -3.74 1.15 9.31
N LEU A 191 -4.35 -0.04 9.38
CA LEU A 191 -5.63 -0.29 10.03
C LEU A 191 -5.34 -0.65 11.49
N LEU A 192 -5.77 0.19 12.43
CA LEU A 192 -5.59 -0.04 13.85
C LEU A 192 -6.95 -0.21 14.52
N LEU A 193 -7.02 -1.09 15.52
CA LEU A 193 -8.17 -1.11 16.41
C LEU A 193 -8.30 0.26 17.08
N ASP A 194 -9.50 0.85 17.06
CA ASP A 194 -9.76 2.20 17.56
C ASP A 194 -10.08 2.16 19.06
N GLY A 195 -9.16 1.59 19.83
CA GLY A 195 -9.37 1.20 21.22
C GLY A 195 -8.35 0.15 21.66
N VAL A 196 -8.65 -0.54 22.75
CA VAL A 196 -7.82 -1.61 23.30
C VAL A 196 -8.67 -2.77 23.81
N PHE A 197 -8.13 -3.98 23.77
CA PHE A 197 -8.64 -5.11 24.54
C PHE A 197 -7.96 -5.18 25.90
N ALA A 198 -8.72 -5.44 26.96
CA ALA A 198 -8.21 -5.77 28.28
C ALA A 198 -8.90 -7.04 28.80
N GLU A 199 -8.24 -7.74 29.71
CA GLU A 199 -8.81 -8.91 30.37
C GLU A 199 -9.62 -8.45 31.58
N ALA A 200 -10.90 -8.85 31.64
CA ALA A 200 -11.78 -8.62 32.77
C ALA A 200 -11.42 -9.56 33.93
N ALA A 201 -12.02 -9.32 35.10
CA ALA A 201 -11.74 -10.10 36.31
C ALA A 201 -12.10 -11.59 36.17
N ASP A 202 -13.02 -11.93 35.26
CA ASP A 202 -13.44 -13.31 34.96
C ASP A 202 -12.61 -13.98 33.85
N GLY A 203 -11.56 -13.31 33.34
CA GLY A 203 -10.69 -13.80 32.28
C GLY A 203 -11.22 -13.57 30.86
N THR A 204 -12.38 -12.93 30.70
CA THR A 204 -12.90 -12.57 29.37
C THR A 204 -12.17 -11.36 28.78
N LEU A 205 -12.11 -11.28 27.45
CA LEU A 205 -11.52 -10.11 26.77
C LEU A 205 -12.60 -9.10 26.42
N GLU A 206 -12.50 -7.91 26.99
CA GLU A 206 -13.41 -6.79 26.72
C GLU A 206 -12.71 -5.72 25.86
N PHE A 207 -13.46 -5.10 24.96
CA PHE A 207 -12.96 -4.03 24.11
C PHE A 207 -13.38 -2.66 24.63
N ASP A 208 -12.40 -1.84 24.97
CA ASP A 208 -12.56 -0.44 25.34
C ASP A 208 -12.35 0.47 24.11
N PRO A 209 -13.43 1.03 23.53
CA PRO A 209 -13.31 1.95 22.41
C PRO A 209 -12.66 3.26 22.88
N ALA A 210 -11.83 3.85 22.01
CA ALA A 210 -11.27 5.17 22.24
C ALA A 210 -12.15 6.25 21.59
N ASP A 211 -12.30 7.40 22.23
CA ASP A 211 -12.89 8.55 21.54
C ASP A 211 -12.02 8.95 20.34
N PRO A 212 -12.63 9.55 19.30
CA PRO A 212 -11.90 10.07 18.16
C PRO A 212 -10.75 11.00 18.58
N PRO A 213 -9.55 10.85 17.98
CA PRO A 213 -8.43 11.72 18.31
C PRO A 213 -8.72 13.15 17.83
N SER A 214 -8.42 14.14 18.67
CA SER A 214 -8.49 15.55 18.28
C SER A 214 -7.36 15.92 17.31
N GLU A 215 -7.45 17.08 16.65
CA GLU A 215 -6.34 17.58 15.82
C GLU A 215 -5.05 17.73 16.64
N GLU A 216 -5.17 18.12 17.91
CA GLU A 216 -4.06 18.28 18.82
C GLU A 216 -3.43 16.92 19.20
N ASP A 217 -4.25 15.89 19.44
CA ASP A 217 -3.78 14.52 19.65
C ASP A 217 -2.93 14.05 18.48
N VAL A 218 -3.44 14.29 17.27
CA VAL A 218 -2.78 13.88 16.04
C VAL A 218 -1.48 14.67 15.83
N ALA A 219 -1.46 15.97 16.12
CA ALA A 219 -0.25 16.80 16.04
C ALA A 219 0.83 16.32 17.03
N ARG A 220 0.47 16.02 18.29
CA ARG A 220 1.38 15.47 19.29
C ARG A 220 1.93 14.10 18.90
N LEU A 221 1.08 13.25 18.33
CA LEU A 221 1.46 11.94 17.83
C LEU A 221 2.45 12.07 16.66
N LEU A 222 2.18 12.96 15.69
CA LEU A 222 3.10 13.24 14.59
C LEU A 222 4.44 13.76 15.09
N ALA A 223 4.45 14.72 16.02
CA ALA A 223 5.69 15.24 16.61
C ALA A 223 6.50 14.12 17.28
N THR A 224 5.83 13.19 17.96
CA THR A 224 6.46 12.02 18.56
C THR A 224 7.07 11.08 17.51
N ILE A 225 6.33 10.77 16.44
CA ILE A 225 6.82 9.95 15.32
C ILE A 225 8.02 10.63 14.68
N ARG A 226 7.90 11.92 14.31
CA ARG A 226 8.99 12.71 13.71
C ARG A 226 10.26 12.63 14.54
N ARG A 227 10.18 12.98 15.82
CA ARG A 227 11.33 12.95 16.74
C ARG A 227 11.98 11.56 16.81
N ARG A 228 11.18 10.50 16.88
CA ARG A 228 11.67 9.12 16.96
C ARG A 228 12.30 8.64 15.64
N VAL A 229 11.73 9.04 14.50
CA VAL A 229 12.29 8.74 13.17
C VAL A 229 13.62 9.48 12.98
N LEU A 230 13.70 10.77 13.32
CA LEU A 230 14.96 11.51 13.24
C LEU A 230 16.05 10.90 14.13
N ARG A 231 15.72 10.52 15.37
CA ARG A 231 16.64 9.79 16.25
C ARG A 231 17.06 8.41 15.69
N LEU A 232 16.14 7.71 15.02
CA LEU A 232 16.45 6.44 14.35
C LEU A 232 17.43 6.66 13.19
N LEU A 233 17.23 7.71 12.39
CA LEU A 233 18.09 8.06 11.28
C LEU A 233 19.49 8.46 11.75
N ALA A 234 19.60 9.34 12.76
CA ALA A 234 20.87 9.75 13.35
C ALA A 234 21.68 8.55 13.87
N ARG A 235 21.03 7.64 14.63
CA ARG A 235 21.67 6.40 15.12
C ARG A 235 22.14 5.44 14.01
N ARG A 236 21.69 5.64 12.78
CA ARG A 236 22.08 4.83 11.61
C ARG A 236 23.01 5.58 10.66
N GLY A 237 23.48 6.79 11.02
CA GLY A 237 24.30 7.62 10.13
C GLY A 237 23.56 8.13 8.89
N LEU A 238 22.22 8.23 8.97
CA LEU A 238 21.36 8.66 7.86
C LEU A 238 20.64 9.98 8.18
N ALA A 239 21.24 10.81 9.03
CA ALA A 239 20.65 12.09 9.40
C ALA A 239 20.40 12.92 8.13
N VAL A 240 19.21 13.52 8.05
CA VAL A 240 18.79 14.26 6.84
C VAL A 240 19.59 15.56 6.70
N GLU A 241 20.17 16.07 7.78
CA GLU A 241 21.01 17.27 7.82
C GLU A 241 22.47 16.94 7.45
N ASP A 242 22.94 15.73 7.76
CA ASP A 242 24.29 15.24 7.45
C ASP A 242 24.23 14.24 6.28
N ALA A 243 23.80 14.71 5.10
CA ALA A 243 23.82 13.86 3.92
C ALA A 243 25.23 13.27 3.72
N PRO A 244 25.40 11.94 3.63
CA PRO A 244 26.69 11.39 3.22
C PRO A 244 27.07 11.97 1.86
N ASP A 245 28.37 12.18 1.62
CA ASP A 245 28.90 12.71 0.35
C ASP A 245 28.56 11.82 -0.87
N GLY A 246 28.03 10.61 -0.65
CA GLY A 246 27.59 9.66 -1.68
C GLY A 246 26.22 9.04 -1.40
N ASP A 247 25.55 8.58 -2.46
CA ASP A 247 24.31 7.81 -2.39
C ASP A 247 24.62 6.31 -2.51
N PRO A 248 24.48 5.53 -1.41
CA PRO A 248 24.81 4.11 -1.43
C PRO A 248 24.04 3.30 -2.49
N LEU A 249 22.81 3.72 -2.83
CA LEU A 249 22.09 3.05 -3.92
C LEU A 249 22.72 3.36 -5.28
N ALA A 250 23.18 4.60 -5.49
CA ALA A 250 23.82 4.98 -6.75
C ALA A 250 25.14 4.23 -6.95
N GLU A 251 25.88 3.96 -5.86
CA GLU A 251 27.09 3.13 -5.89
C GLU A 251 26.79 1.65 -6.21
N GLU A 252 25.75 1.07 -5.58
CA GLU A 252 25.37 -0.34 -5.82
C GLU A 252 24.66 -0.56 -7.16
N SER A 253 23.79 0.38 -7.57
CA SER A 253 22.96 0.28 -8.77
C SER A 253 22.62 1.67 -9.32
N PRO A 254 23.47 2.23 -10.21
CA PRO A 254 23.24 3.52 -10.84
C PRO A 254 21.90 3.59 -11.56
N ALA A 255 21.51 2.51 -12.25
CA ALA A 255 20.23 2.39 -12.94
C ALA A 255 19.05 2.53 -11.99
N LEU A 256 19.07 1.77 -10.88
CA LEU A 256 17.99 1.79 -9.91
C LEU A 256 17.93 3.14 -9.19
N ALA A 257 19.07 3.72 -8.81
CA ALA A 257 19.13 5.05 -8.21
C ALA A 257 18.55 6.13 -9.14
N GLY A 258 18.95 6.12 -10.41
CA GLY A 258 18.50 7.07 -11.42
C GLY A 258 16.98 7.05 -11.62
N VAL A 259 16.41 5.88 -11.93
CA VAL A 259 14.95 5.76 -12.14
C VAL A 259 14.16 6.11 -10.88
N SER A 260 14.71 5.78 -9.73
CA SER A 260 14.08 5.98 -8.44
C SER A 260 14.07 7.42 -7.98
N SER A 261 15.18 8.12 -8.19
CA SER A 261 15.30 9.55 -7.91
C SER A 261 14.35 10.34 -8.81
N ALA A 262 14.31 10.00 -10.11
CA ALA A 262 13.37 10.59 -11.06
C ALA A 262 11.90 10.36 -10.65
N ALA A 263 11.58 9.15 -10.19
CA ALA A 263 10.23 8.81 -9.73
C ALA A 263 9.87 9.41 -8.36
N ALA A 264 10.85 9.80 -7.54
CA ALA A 264 10.62 10.37 -6.20
C ALA A 264 10.26 11.86 -6.25
N MET A 265 10.68 12.55 -7.30
CA MET A 265 10.45 13.99 -7.47
C MET A 265 8.96 14.27 -7.75
N PRO A 266 8.42 15.41 -7.28
CA PRO A 266 7.08 15.81 -7.68
C PRO A 266 7.00 15.93 -9.22
N PRO A 267 5.85 15.59 -9.84
CA PRO A 267 5.69 15.77 -11.28
C PRO A 267 5.93 17.24 -11.64
N SER A 268 6.58 17.46 -12.79
CA SER A 268 6.75 18.80 -13.36
C SER A 268 5.38 19.50 -13.49
N PRO A 269 5.28 20.82 -13.26
CA PRO A 269 4.03 21.59 -13.43
C PRO A 269 3.36 21.41 -14.79
N SER A 270 4.09 20.93 -15.80
CA SER A 270 3.63 20.70 -17.17
C SER A 270 2.87 19.39 -17.41
N GLN A 271 2.71 18.51 -16.42
CA GLN A 271 1.90 17.29 -16.59
C GLN A 271 0.42 17.55 -16.22
N PRO A 272 -0.54 17.27 -17.12
CA PRO A 272 -1.95 17.41 -16.80
C PRO A 272 -2.33 16.41 -15.71
N THR A 273 -2.65 16.94 -14.53
CA THR A 273 -3.18 16.16 -13.41
C THR A 273 -4.64 15.82 -13.71
N THR A 274 -4.89 14.68 -14.32
CA THR A 274 -6.26 14.15 -14.50
C THR A 274 -6.87 13.60 -13.21
N ALA A 275 -6.16 13.70 -12.09
CA ALA A 275 -6.72 13.44 -10.78
C ALA A 275 -7.72 14.55 -10.41
N ARG A 276 -8.99 14.36 -10.81
CA ARG A 276 -10.10 15.07 -10.19
C ARG A 276 -9.93 14.96 -8.67
N PRO A 277 -9.90 16.09 -7.93
CA PRO A 277 -9.90 16.03 -6.48
C PRO A 277 -11.20 15.36 -6.07
N SER A 278 -11.12 14.09 -5.68
CA SER A 278 -12.16 13.51 -4.86
C SER A 278 -12.27 14.41 -3.64
N SER A 279 -13.44 15.02 -3.45
CA SER A 279 -13.79 15.97 -2.38
C SER A 279 -13.64 15.40 -0.95
N ALA A 280 -12.97 14.26 -0.81
CA ALA A 280 -12.75 13.52 0.43
C ALA A 280 -11.28 13.41 0.86
N TRP A 281 -10.28 13.78 0.03
CA TRP A 281 -8.86 13.60 0.36
C TRP A 281 -8.13 14.95 0.46
N ARG A 282 -7.62 15.29 1.65
CA ARG A 282 -6.64 16.36 1.82
C ARG A 282 -5.24 15.76 1.80
N VAL A 283 -4.50 16.00 0.72
CA VAL A 283 -3.08 15.65 0.57
C VAL A 283 -2.24 16.69 1.31
N MET A 284 -1.46 16.27 2.31
CA MET A 284 -0.41 17.10 2.91
C MET A 284 0.91 16.89 2.16
N SER A 285 1.51 17.98 1.71
CA SER A 285 2.87 18.03 1.20
C SER A 285 3.84 18.49 2.30
N PHE A 286 5.07 17.98 2.28
CA PHE A 286 6.13 18.37 3.19
C PHE A 286 6.84 19.60 2.60
N GLY A 287 6.66 20.78 3.20
CA GLY A 287 7.34 22.04 2.87
C GLY A 287 7.02 23.11 3.92
N ARG A 288 7.87 24.14 4.03
CA ARG A 288 8.03 25.20 5.07
C ARG A 288 6.80 25.88 5.74
N ARG A 289 5.57 25.37 5.71
CA ARG A 289 4.41 25.88 6.47
C ARG A 289 3.64 24.76 7.17
N SER A 290 2.98 25.13 8.28
CA SER A 290 2.45 24.25 9.34
C SER A 290 1.74 22.96 8.89
N PRO A 291 1.95 21.83 9.59
CA PRO A 291 1.31 20.55 9.29
C PRO A 291 -0.19 20.53 9.68
N ARG A 292 -1.03 19.80 8.93
CA ARG A 292 -2.45 19.54 9.30
C ARG A 292 -2.90 18.13 8.95
N ILE A 293 -2.98 17.22 9.90
CA ILE A 293 -3.41 15.82 9.66
C ILE A 293 -4.93 15.66 9.71
N ALA A 294 -5.50 14.85 8.84
CA ALA A 294 -6.90 14.42 8.91
C ALA A 294 -7.01 12.96 9.39
N SER A 295 -7.86 12.72 10.38
CA SER A 295 -8.43 11.41 10.72
C SER A 295 -9.86 11.34 10.16
N ARG A 296 -10.31 10.18 9.68
CA ARG A 296 -11.72 9.94 9.33
C ARG A 296 -12.19 8.64 9.95
N SER A 297 -13.42 8.63 10.48
CA SER A 297 -14.17 7.41 10.72
C SER A 297 -14.86 6.95 9.43
N PRO A 298 -15.10 5.64 9.25
CA PRO A 298 -16.03 5.16 8.23
C PRO A 298 -17.41 5.79 8.45
N ARG A 299 -18.09 6.19 7.37
CA ARG A 299 -19.51 6.57 7.45
C ARG A 299 -20.29 5.31 7.84
N THR A 300 -21.09 5.41 8.89
CA THR A 300 -22.15 4.45 9.17
C THR A 300 -23.19 4.59 8.04
N GLY A 301 -23.12 3.70 7.05
CA GLY A 301 -24.21 3.51 6.12
C GLY A 301 -25.34 2.84 6.90
N LYS A 302 -26.46 3.56 7.10
CA LYS A 302 -27.72 2.94 7.52
C LYS A 302 -28.11 1.97 6.41
N CYS A 303 -28.26 0.69 6.75
CA CYS A 303 -29.10 -0.20 5.96
C CYS A 303 -30.52 0.39 5.94
N SER A 304 -31.03 0.60 4.73
CA SER A 304 -32.44 0.77 4.42
C SER A 304 -32.68 -0.04 3.16
#